data_AF-A0A117MMY8-F1
#
_entry.id   AF-A0A117MMY8-F1
#
_cell.length_a   1.000
_cell.length_b   1.000
_cell.length_c   1.000
_cell.angle_alpha   90.00
_cell.angle_beta   90.00
_cell.angle_gamma   90.00
#
_symmetry.space_group_name_H-M   'P 1'
#
loop_
_entity.id
_entity.type
_entity.pdbx_description
1 polymer ?
#
loop_
_entity_poly.entity_id
_entity_poly.type
_entity_poly.pdbx_seq_one_letter_code
_entity_poly.pdbx_strand_id
1 'polypeptide(L)'
;MEVNEYFWRSREITDQLAPRISPKYRPMILASAGAGAWDLAIPELVGALSEEDVVITTAEKDTLRELMAELRKPLTYLEQIRTSD
;
A
#
# COMPACT_ATOMS: atom_id res chain seq x y z
N MET A 1 12.03 -10.38 -3.60
CA MET A 1 10.76 -11.14 -3.71
C MET A 1 10.67 -11.78 -5.09
N GLU A 2 10.00 -12.91 -5.30
CA GLU A 2 9.74 -13.35 -6.68
C GLU A 2 8.77 -12.40 -7.37
N VAL A 3 8.89 -12.18 -8.69
CA VAL A 3 8.02 -11.25 -9.44
C VAL A 3 6.54 -11.63 -9.29
N ASN A 4 6.22 -12.92 -9.36
CA ASN A 4 4.85 -13.40 -9.19
C ASN A 4 4.33 -13.17 -7.77
N GLU A 5 5.18 -13.35 -6.76
CA GLU A 5 4.85 -13.08 -5.36
C GLU A 5 4.62 -11.57 -5.12
N TYR A 6 5.44 -10.71 -5.74
CA TYR A 6 5.25 -9.26 -5.71
C TYR A 6 3.89 -8.83 -6.27
N PHE A 7 3.51 -9.35 -7.45
CA PHE A 7 2.20 -9.05 -8.05
C PHE A 7 1.05 -9.52 -7.17
N TRP A 8 1.14 -10.73 -6.62
CA TRP A 8 0.10 -11.32 -5.80
C TRP A 8 -0.09 -10.55 -4.48
N ARG A 9 1.01 -10.28 -3.76
CA ARG A 9 0.97 -9.51 -2.51
C ARG A 9 0.52 -8.06 -2.72
N SER A 10 0.96 -7.41 -3.80
CA SER A 10 0.53 -6.04 -4.12
C SER A 10 -0.98 -5.96 -4.34
N ARG A 11 -1.55 -6.94 -5.04
CA ARG A 11 -2.99 -7.04 -5.21
C ARG A 11 -3.71 -7.29 -3.91
N GLU A 12 -3.29 -8.30 -3.14
CA GLU A 12 -3.93 -8.68 -1.89
C GLU A 12 -3.99 -7.52 -0.90
N ILE A 13 -2.86 -6.84 -0.66
CA ILE A 13 -2.80 -5.73 0.30
C ILE A 13 -3.63 -4.52 -0.18
N THR A 14 -3.67 -4.28 -1.49
CA THR A 14 -4.48 -3.18 -2.07
C THR A 14 -5.97 -3.49 -1.91
N ASP A 15 -6.41 -4.71 -2.20
CA ASP A 15 -7.82 -5.13 -2.03
C ASP A 15 -8.26 -5.03 -0.56
N GLN A 16 -7.36 -5.30 0.39
CA GLN A 16 -7.62 -5.20 1.83
C GLN A 16 -7.70 -3.74 2.34
N LEU A 17 -6.80 -2.87 1.87
CA LEU A 17 -6.62 -1.52 2.44
C LEU A 17 -7.32 -0.41 1.66
N ALA A 18 -7.51 -0.53 0.34
CA ALA A 18 -8.18 0.49 -0.47
C ALA A 18 -9.61 0.83 0.02
N PRO A 19 -10.43 -0.12 0.52
CA PRO A 19 -11.73 0.19 1.11
C PRO A 19 -11.68 1.04 2.38
N ARG A 20 -10.52 1.13 3.06
CA ARG A 20 -10.34 1.89 4.30
C ARG A 20 -9.97 3.36 4.06
N ILE A 21 -9.56 3.70 2.85
CA ILE A 21 -9.17 5.06 2.43
C ILE A 21 -10.36 5.78 1.81
N SER A 22 -10.45 7.09 1.97
CA SER A 22 -11.53 7.91 1.45
C SER A 22 -11.61 7.86 -0.09
N PRO A 23 -12.77 8.23 -0.67
CA PRO A 23 -12.93 8.35 -2.11
C PRO A 23 -12.00 9.37 -2.79
N LYS A 24 -11.27 10.20 -2.03
CA LYS A 24 -10.31 11.17 -2.56
C LYS A 24 -9.15 10.49 -3.31
N TYR A 25 -8.60 9.41 -2.73
CA TYR A 25 -7.42 8.71 -3.27
C TYR A 25 -7.77 7.37 -3.93
N ARG A 26 -8.82 6.71 -3.43
CA ARG A 26 -9.19 5.35 -3.84
C ARG A 26 -9.29 5.16 -5.36
N PRO A 27 -9.93 6.06 -6.15
CA PRO A 27 -10.04 5.86 -7.60
C PRO A 27 -8.69 5.82 -8.32
N MET A 28 -7.73 6.66 -7.90
CA MET A 28 -6.40 6.74 -8.49
C MET A 28 -5.60 5.46 -8.21
N ILE A 29 -5.60 5.02 -6.94
CA ILE A 29 -4.91 3.79 -6.52
C ILE A 29 -5.46 2.58 -7.27
N LEU A 30 -6.79 2.46 -7.40
CA LEU A 30 -7.41 1.34 -8.11
C LEU A 30 -7.16 1.38 -9.63
N ALA A 31 -7.08 2.58 -10.22
CA ALA A 31 -6.73 2.71 -11.64
C ALA A 31 -5.28 2.26 -11.90
N SER A 32 -4.33 2.70 -11.08
CA SER A 32 -2.92 2.27 -11.15
C SER A 32 -2.80 0.75 -10.96
N ALA A 33 -3.47 0.20 -9.93
CA ALA A 33 -3.51 -1.24 -9.66
C ALA A 33 -4.12 -2.04 -10.83
N GLY A 34 -5.24 -1.58 -11.39
CA GLY A 34 -5.91 -2.22 -12.53
C GLY A 34 -5.07 -2.23 -13.81
N ALA A 35 -4.20 -1.23 -13.99
CA ALA A 35 -3.23 -1.18 -15.08
C ALA A 35 -1.96 -2.04 -14.81
N GLY A 36 -1.84 -2.65 -13.63
CA GLY A 36 -0.65 -3.38 -13.20
C GLY A 36 0.53 -2.48 -12.81
N ALA A 37 0.31 -1.17 -12.68
CA ALA A 37 1.32 -0.19 -12.28
C ALA A 37 1.48 -0.16 -10.75
N TRP A 38 1.93 -1.29 -10.19
CA TRP A 38 2.09 -1.47 -8.74
C TRP A 38 3.20 -0.60 -8.13
N ASP A 39 4.16 -0.19 -8.95
CA ASP A 39 5.20 0.78 -8.61
C ASP A 39 4.65 2.20 -8.37
N LEU A 40 3.42 2.46 -8.81
CA LEU A 40 2.63 3.65 -8.51
C LEU A 40 1.58 3.37 -7.44
N ALA A 41 0.80 2.29 -7.58
CA ALA A 41 -0.32 1.99 -6.71
C ALA A 41 0.09 1.79 -5.24
N ILE A 42 1.20 1.08 -4.97
CA ILE A 42 1.65 0.79 -3.61
C ILE A 42 2.12 2.07 -2.88
N PRO A 43 3.00 2.93 -3.45
CA PRO A 43 3.36 4.19 -2.81
C PRO A 43 2.17 5.14 -2.60
N GLU A 44 1.24 5.20 -3.56
CA GLU A 44 0.01 6.00 -3.43
C GLU A 44 -0.88 5.49 -2.30
N LEU A 45 -1.02 4.17 -2.17
CA LEU A 45 -1.73 3.53 -1.07
C LEU A 45 -1.10 3.90 0.29
N VAL A 46 0.22 3.77 0.43
CA VAL A 46 0.95 4.14 1.65
C VAL A 46 0.77 5.62 1.99
N GLY A 47 0.89 6.50 0.98
CA GLY A 47 0.70 7.94 1.17
C GLY A 47 -0.70 8.27 1.67
N ALA A 48 -1.73 7.66 1.07
CA ALA A 48 -3.11 7.88 1.47
C ALA A 48 -3.41 7.34 2.88
N LEU A 49 -2.91 6.15 3.24
CA LEU A 49 -3.05 5.61 4.60
C LEU A 49 -2.40 6.53 5.64
N SER A 50 -1.23 7.10 5.32
CA SER A 50 -0.52 8.02 6.20
C SER A 50 -1.24 9.36 6.34
N GLU A 51 -1.76 9.94 5.25
CA GLU A 51 -2.42 11.25 5.28
C GLU A 51 -3.76 11.18 6.00
N GLU A 52 -4.49 10.08 5.86
CA GLU A 52 -5.81 9.90 6.46
C GLU A 52 -5.77 9.29 7.87
N ASP A 53 -4.58 9.11 8.47
CA ASP A 53 -4.35 8.44 9.76
C ASP A 53 -5.08 7.08 9.87
N VAL A 54 -5.07 6.30 8.77
CA VAL A 54 -5.71 4.99 8.73
C VAL A 54 -4.88 4.01 9.56
N VAL A 55 -5.49 3.48 10.61
CA VAL A 55 -4.87 2.44 11.44
C VAL A 55 -4.92 1.10 10.70
N ILE A 56 -3.76 0.43 10.60
CA ILE A 56 -3.61 -0.88 9.97
C ILE A 56 -3.00 -1.87 10.97
N THR A 57 -2.98 -3.16 10.65
CA THR A 57 -2.29 -4.14 11.51
C THR A 57 -0.78 -4.07 11.32
N THR A 58 -0.03 -4.65 12.27
CA THR A 58 1.43 -4.77 12.14
C THR A 58 1.81 -5.61 10.92
N ALA A 59 1.06 -6.67 10.64
CA ALA A 59 1.26 -7.53 9.47
C ALA A 59 1.01 -6.80 8.13
N GLU A 60 -0.03 -5.96 8.07
CA GLU A 60 -0.31 -5.10 6.90
C GLU A 60 0.84 -4.11 6.69
N LYS A 61 1.33 -3.49 7.76
CA LYS A 61 2.47 -2.56 7.71
C LYS A 61 3.76 -3.24 7.27
N ASP A 62 4.02 -4.45 7.72
CA ASP A 62 5.20 -5.23 7.33
C ASP A 62 5.13 -5.67 5.87
N THR A 63 3.95 -6.07 5.38
CA THR A 63 3.73 -6.37 3.97
C THR A 63 4.04 -5.15 3.09
N LEU A 64 3.51 -3.97 3.46
CA LEU A 64 3.80 -2.72 2.77
C LEU A 64 5.30 -2.35 2.83
N ARG A 65 5.98 -2.65 3.96
CA ARG A 65 7.43 -2.43 4.10
C ARG A 65 8.22 -3.25 3.09
N GLU A 66 7.90 -4.53 2.95
CA GLU A 66 8.57 -5.42 1.99
C GLU A 66 8.34 -4.95 0.54
N LEU A 67 7.11 -4.57 0.19
CA LEU A 67 6.78 -4.08 -1.15
C LEU A 67 7.49 -2.76 -1.46
N MET A 68 7.53 -1.83 -0.51
CA MET A 68 8.23 -0.55 -0.67
C MET A 68 9.76 -0.73 -0.79
N ALA A 69 10.32 -1.69 -0.06
CA ALA A 69 11.74 -2.03 -0.15
C ALA A 69 12.11 -2.63 -1.52
N GLU A 70 11.29 -3.53 -2.06
CA GLU A 70 11.45 -4.08 -3.42
C GLU A 70 11.41 -2.96 -4.47
N LEU A 71 10.48 -2.01 -4.32
CA LEU A 71 10.35 -0.84 -5.19
C LEU A 71 11.44 0.24 -4.97
N ARG A 72 12.31 0.06 -3.98
CA ARG A 72 13.31 1.06 -3.54
C ARG A 72 12.68 2.43 -3.23
N LYS A 73 11.46 2.44 -2.69
CA LYS A 73 10.73 3.66 -2.33
C LYS A 73 11.02 4.03 -0.87
N PRO A 74 11.04 5.33 -0.52
CA PRO A 74 11.26 5.77 0.86
C PRO A 74 10.18 5.26 1.81
N LEU A 75 10.56 4.81 3.01
CA LEU A 75 9.62 4.29 4.02
C LEU A 75 8.98 5.38 4.88
N THR A 76 9.27 6.66 4.63
CA THR A 76 8.92 7.79 5.51
C THR A 76 7.42 7.85 5.84
N TYR A 77 6.55 7.70 4.85
CA TYR A 77 5.10 7.70 5.09
C TYR A 77 4.65 6.42 5.79
N LEU A 78 5.25 5.28 5.45
CA LEU A 78 4.92 4.01 6.11
C LEU A 78 5.23 4.05 7.60
N GLU A 79 6.35 4.65 7.99
CA GLU A 79 6.76 4.77 9.39
C GLU A 79 5.74 5.54 10.23
N GLN A 80 5.09 6.56 9.65
CA GLN A 80 4.08 7.41 10.30
C GLN A 80 2.74 6.71 10.51
N ILE A 81 2.42 5.66 9.73
CA ILE A 81 1.15 4.94 9.84
C ILE A 81 1.08 4.23 11.20
N ARG A 82 0.01 4.48 11.95
CA ARG A 82 -0.25 3.83 13.24
C ARG A 82 -0.70 2.39 13.04
N THR A 83 -0.29 1.51 13.95
CA THR A 83 -0.72 0.11 13.96
C THR A 83 -1.70 -0.18 15.08
N SER A 84 -2.67 -1.06 14.83
CA SER A 84 -3.53 -1.67 15.83
C SER A 84 -3.15 -3.14 16.00
N ASP A 85 -2.35 -3.42 17.02
CA ASP A 85 -2.10 -4.75 17.60
C ASP A 85 -1.73 -4.56 19.08
#